data_AF-A0A1A8IFH7-F1
#
_entry.id   AF-A0A1A8IFH7-F1
#
_cell.length_a   1.000
_cell.length_b   1.000
_cell.length_c   1.000
_cell.angle_alpha   90.00
_cell.angle_beta   90.00
_cell.angle_gamma   90.00
#
_symmetry.space_group_name_H-M   'P 1'
#
loop_
_entity.id
_entity.type
_entity.pdbx_description
1 polymer ?
#
loop_
_entity_poly.entity_id
_entity_poly.type
_entity_poly.pdbx_seq_one_letter_code
_entity_poly.pdbx_strand_id
1 'polypeptide(L)'
;MLKCDVSGAVLISLMDAQLRHRLLYKRSTPPWREAFRRRCVDRLKNSRSRLVDRYRQRSTAGALSIVDEVMEEEWTALQAEDRRLLSLRGPRNMQEVGGVVQEYDELAVLDEIQQELMSHEISIIQEYERNLQLEQQYLSSVVEDMEHMHVICPICHMNNLSINSCFVSCPCGLHISTKRSVTPDVLQHLLESRVSEHRETCLQSPVFSIAPGAERSPSLFISCKVRHGRNPAGDWCSALMQIIQLLMKRNERGPFDFG
;
A
#
# COMPACT_ATOMS: atom_id res chain seq x y z
N MET A 1 4.10 -19.71 -12.16
CA MET A 1 3.79 -19.01 -10.89
C MET A 1 5.11 -18.65 -10.22
N LEU A 2 5.58 -17.43 -10.46
CA LEU A 2 6.72 -16.87 -9.73
C LEU A 2 6.19 -16.53 -8.33
N LYS A 3 6.56 -17.31 -7.31
CA LYS A 3 6.47 -16.85 -5.92
C LYS A 3 7.49 -15.72 -5.82
N CYS A 4 7.04 -14.48 -6.00
CA CYS A 4 7.84 -13.34 -5.60
C CYS A 4 7.98 -13.46 -4.09
N ASP A 5 9.20 -13.67 -3.59
CA ASP A 5 9.52 -13.59 -2.17
C ASP A 5 9.40 -12.11 -1.75
N VAL A 6 8.15 -11.64 -1.64
CA VAL A 6 7.78 -10.29 -1.21
C VAL A 6 8.42 -10.00 0.15
N SER A 7 8.48 -11.00 1.03
CA SER A 7 9.15 -10.91 2.33
C SER A 7 10.65 -10.59 2.21
N GLY A 8 11.35 -11.16 1.23
CA GLY A 8 12.77 -10.86 0.99
C GLY A 8 12.99 -9.47 0.40
N ALA A 9 12.14 -9.05 -0.54
CA ALA A 9 12.17 -7.71 -1.11
C ALA A 9 11.83 -6.61 -0.08
N VAL A 10 10.91 -6.89 0.84
CA VAL A 10 10.52 -6.00 1.94
C VAL A 10 11.66 -5.89 2.96
N LEU A 11 12.31 -7.00 3.34
CA LEU A 11 13.49 -6.99 4.22
C LEU A 11 14.64 -6.17 3.62
N ILE A 12 14.92 -6.33 2.33
CA ILE A 12 15.94 -5.53 1.61
C ILE A 12 15.56 -4.05 1.58
N SER A 13 14.29 -3.73 1.30
CA SER A 13 13.78 -2.35 1.25
C SER A 13 13.78 -1.67 2.62
N LEU A 14 13.52 -2.40 3.71
CA LEU A 14 13.57 -1.93 5.09
C LEU A 14 15.01 -1.69 5.56
N MET A 15 15.93 -2.62 5.26
CA MET A 15 17.37 -2.43 5.50
C MET A 15 17.91 -1.22 4.73
N ASP A 16 17.48 -1.04 3.48
CA ASP A 16 17.82 0.12 2.64
C ASP A 16 17.15 1.40 3.16
N ALA A 17 15.91 1.34 3.67
CA ALA A 17 15.24 2.47 4.33
C ALA A 17 15.92 2.88 5.63
N GLN A 18 16.37 1.94 6.45
CA GLN A 18 17.17 2.21 7.65
C GLN A 18 18.54 2.78 7.30
N LEU A 19 19.20 2.28 6.25
CA LEU A 19 20.45 2.84 5.75
C LEU A 19 20.24 4.27 5.23
N ARG A 20 19.19 4.52 4.46
CA ARG A 20 18.78 5.86 4.00
C ARG A 20 18.45 6.79 5.15
N HIS A 21 17.71 6.32 6.16
CA HIS A 21 17.38 7.10 7.36
C HIS A 21 18.65 7.44 8.16
N ARG A 22 19.57 6.49 8.31
CA ARG A 22 20.91 6.73 8.90
C ARG A 22 21.69 7.76 8.08
N LEU A 23 21.67 7.72 6.76
CA LEU A 23 22.36 8.69 5.91
C LEU A 23 21.71 10.09 5.91
N LEU A 24 20.39 10.17 6.04
CA LEU A 24 19.62 11.42 6.06
C LEU A 24 19.78 12.15 7.41
N TYR A 25 19.68 11.44 8.52
CA TYR A 25 19.79 12.01 9.86
C TYR A 25 21.24 12.09 10.37
N LYS A 26 22.10 11.11 10.05
CA LYS A 26 23.56 11.23 10.21
C LYS A 26 24.18 11.68 8.90
N ARG A 27 23.76 12.85 8.40
CA ARG A 27 24.59 13.61 7.47
C ARG A 27 25.95 13.75 8.15
N SER A 28 26.98 13.12 7.58
CA SER A 28 28.38 13.34 7.93
C SER A 28 28.53 14.79 8.34
N THR A 29 28.91 15.03 9.61
CA THR A 29 29.06 16.39 10.13
C THR A 29 29.90 17.12 9.09
N PRO A 30 29.36 18.16 8.40
CA PRO A 30 30.04 18.77 7.27
C PRO A 30 31.50 19.01 7.65
N PRO A 31 32.49 18.70 6.79
CA PRO A 31 33.91 18.70 7.18
C PRO A 31 34.34 19.98 7.90
N TRP A 32 33.71 21.11 7.54
CA TRP A 32 33.90 22.40 8.19
C TRP A 32 33.35 22.51 9.61
N ARG A 33 32.21 21.87 9.95
CA ARG A 33 31.64 21.89 11.31
C ARG A 33 32.54 21.11 12.27
N GLU A 34 33.05 19.96 11.83
CA GLU A 34 33.96 19.17 12.65
C GLU A 34 35.34 19.83 12.74
N ALA A 35 35.85 20.39 11.64
CA ALA A 35 37.07 21.22 11.67
C ALA A 35 36.90 22.47 12.56
N PHE A 36 35.74 23.10 12.56
CA PHE A 36 35.44 24.26 13.42
C PHE A 36 35.36 23.84 14.90
N ARG A 37 34.68 22.74 15.24
CA ARG A 37 34.67 22.18 16.60
C ARG A 37 36.09 21.91 17.08
N ARG A 38 36.90 21.20 16.28
CA ARG A 38 38.31 20.91 16.59
C ARG A 38 39.10 22.19 16.84
N ARG A 39 39.04 23.18 15.94
CA ARG A 39 39.70 24.48 16.12
C ARG A 39 39.22 25.24 17.37
N CYS A 40 37.95 25.13 17.72
CA CYS A 40 37.41 25.75 18.92
C CYS A 40 37.96 25.10 20.20
N VAL A 41 37.93 23.76 20.25
CA VAL A 41 38.51 22.96 21.34
C VAL A 41 40.01 23.21 21.45
N ASP A 42 40.74 23.27 20.34
CA ASP A 42 42.18 23.54 20.34
C ASP A 42 42.49 24.94 20.85
N ARG A 43 41.70 25.96 20.46
CA ARG A 43 41.82 27.31 21.03
C ARG A 43 41.56 27.33 22.53
N LEU A 44 40.56 26.59 23.00
CA LEU A 44 40.25 26.50 24.43
C LEU A 44 41.37 25.81 25.20
N LYS A 45 41.88 24.68 24.69
CA LYS A 45 43.01 23.95 25.27
C LYS A 45 44.26 24.82 25.34
N ASN A 46 44.59 25.54 24.26
CA ASN A 46 45.74 26.44 24.21
C ASN A 46 45.58 27.67 25.12
N SER A 47 44.36 28.19 25.27
CA SER A 47 44.08 29.27 26.21
C SER A 47 44.25 28.80 27.66
N ARG A 48 43.72 27.60 27.97
CA ARG A 48 43.84 26.97 29.28
C ARG A 48 45.30 26.65 29.61
N SER A 49 46.06 26.05 28.68
CA SER A 49 47.48 25.74 28.92
C SER A 49 48.28 27.00 29.20
N ARG A 50 48.14 28.05 28.37
CA ARG A 50 48.81 29.33 28.59
C ARG A 50 48.41 30.01 29.90
N LEU A 51 47.16 29.83 30.35
CA LEU A 51 46.72 30.33 31.65
C LEU A 51 47.37 29.54 32.80
N VAL A 52 47.36 28.21 32.73
CA VAL A 52 48.00 27.33 33.71
C VAL A 52 49.51 27.58 33.76
N ASP A 53 50.18 27.70 32.61
CA ASP A 53 51.61 27.96 32.52
C ASP A 53 51.98 29.31 33.13
N ARG A 54 51.13 30.34 32.95
CA ARG A 54 51.32 31.64 33.63
C ARG A 54 51.20 31.51 35.14
N TYR A 55 50.25 30.73 35.65
CA TYR A 55 50.13 30.49 37.09
C TYR A 55 51.33 29.69 37.63
N ARG A 56 51.78 28.67 36.91
CA ARG A 56 52.97 27.88 37.26
C ARG A 56 54.23 28.76 37.27
N GLN A 57 54.47 29.54 36.22
CA GLN A 57 55.61 30.47 36.12
C GLN A 57 55.58 31.61 37.14
N ARG A 58 54.40 32.00 37.64
CA ARG A 58 54.27 32.98 38.74
C ARG A 58 54.54 32.37 40.12
N SER A 59 54.49 31.04 40.22
CA SER A 59 54.63 30.28 41.47
C SER A 59 56.04 29.74 41.72
N THR A 60 56.97 29.92 40.77
CA THR A 60 58.33 29.32 40.77
C THR A 60 59.31 29.91 41.80
N ALA A 61 58.92 30.91 42.60
CA ALA A 61 59.82 31.46 43.62
C ALA A 61 59.69 30.80 45.01
N GLY A 62 58.72 29.90 45.22
CA GLY A 62 58.61 29.16 46.51
C GLY A 62 57.28 28.44 46.76
N ALA A 63 56.21 28.77 46.03
CA ALA A 63 54.89 28.15 46.21
C ALA A 63 54.73 26.81 45.47
N LEU A 64 55.51 26.58 44.41
CA LEU A 64 55.50 25.31 43.66
C LEU A 64 55.90 24.11 44.53
N SER A 65 56.85 24.29 45.46
CA SER A 65 57.27 23.20 46.36
C SER A 65 56.14 22.75 47.28
N ILE A 66 55.39 23.68 47.87
CA ILE A 66 54.32 23.37 48.82
C ILE A 66 53.09 22.82 48.09
N VAL A 67 52.75 23.36 46.92
CA VAL A 67 51.61 22.84 46.15
C VAL A 67 51.92 21.47 45.57
N ASP A 68 53.13 21.24 45.04
CA ASP A 68 53.51 19.91 44.55
C ASP A 68 53.58 18.89 45.71
N GLU A 69 54.07 19.29 46.88
CA GLU A 69 54.11 18.45 48.09
C GLU A 69 52.70 18.13 48.60
N VAL A 70 51.81 19.12 48.74
CA VAL A 70 50.41 18.90 49.15
C VAL A 70 49.65 18.11 48.08
N MET A 71 49.91 18.35 46.80
CA MET A 71 49.30 17.56 45.72
C MET A 71 49.77 16.11 45.78
N GLU A 72 51.04 15.85 46.07
CA GLU A 72 51.57 14.48 46.19
C GLU A 72 51.07 13.79 47.47
N GLU A 73 50.95 14.53 48.58
CA GLU A 73 50.36 14.04 49.84
C GLU A 73 48.86 13.71 49.68
N GLU A 74 48.08 14.60 49.08
CA GLU A 74 46.66 14.36 48.82
C GLU A 74 46.46 13.27 47.76
N TRP A 75 47.36 13.18 46.76
CA TRP A 75 47.34 12.12 45.75
C TRP A 75 47.67 10.75 46.34
N THR A 76 48.64 10.68 47.27
CA THR A 76 48.95 9.44 47.99
C THR A 76 47.86 9.04 48.99
N ALA A 77 47.22 10.01 49.65
CA ALA A 77 46.05 9.78 50.50
C ALA A 77 44.87 9.22 49.69
N LEU A 78 44.58 9.80 48.51
CA LEU A 78 43.55 9.31 47.60
C LEU A 78 43.85 7.91 47.08
N GLN A 79 45.09 7.60 46.71
CA GLN A 79 45.47 6.24 46.28
C GLN A 79 45.35 5.21 47.42
N ALA A 80 45.64 5.60 48.66
CA ALA A 80 45.47 4.71 49.81
C ALA A 80 43.99 4.41 50.08
N GLU A 81 43.13 5.41 49.95
CA GLU A 81 41.68 5.27 50.10
C GLU A 81 41.07 4.50 48.92
N ASP A 82 41.53 4.75 47.68
CA ASP A 82 41.14 3.99 46.50
C ASP A 82 41.60 2.54 46.61
N ARG A 83 42.81 2.25 47.11
CA ARG A 83 43.23 0.87 47.42
C ARG A 83 42.35 0.20 48.49
N ARG A 84 41.86 0.92 49.49
CA ARG A 84 40.90 0.41 50.48
C ARG A 84 39.53 0.15 49.85
N LEU A 85 39.06 1.05 48.97
CA LEU A 85 37.83 0.88 48.21
C LEU A 85 37.95 -0.28 47.21
N LEU A 86 39.07 -0.44 46.52
CA LEU A 86 39.41 -1.57 45.63
C LEU A 86 39.61 -2.89 46.38
N SER A 87 39.92 -2.84 47.68
CA SER A 87 39.97 -4.03 48.53
C SER A 87 38.57 -4.47 48.99
N LEU A 88 37.65 -3.53 49.23
CA LEU A 88 36.22 -3.78 49.48
C LEU A 88 35.48 -4.18 48.19
N ARG A 89 35.91 -3.60 47.08
CA ARG A 89 35.42 -3.82 45.74
C ARG A 89 36.30 -4.90 45.11
N GLY A 90 36.11 -6.15 45.55
CA GLY A 90 36.93 -7.30 45.13
C GLY A 90 37.17 -7.39 43.61
N PRO A 91 38.04 -8.31 43.13
CA PRO A 91 38.75 -8.25 41.83
C PRO A 91 37.94 -8.00 40.54
N ARG A 92 36.62 -7.91 40.61
CA ARG A 92 35.69 -7.68 39.51
C ARG A 92 35.52 -6.23 39.07
N ASN A 93 35.93 -5.23 39.85
CA ASN A 93 35.50 -3.84 39.60
C ASN A 93 36.64 -2.83 39.36
N MET A 94 37.85 -3.31 39.05
CA MET A 94 38.98 -2.49 38.62
C MET A 94 39.01 -2.25 37.10
N GLN A 95 37.95 -2.65 36.38
CA GLN A 95 37.71 -2.17 35.03
C GLN A 95 37.07 -0.79 35.10
N GLU A 96 37.93 0.24 35.10
CA GLU A 96 37.70 1.47 34.34
C GLU A 96 37.58 1.18 32.82
N VAL A 97 36.75 0.19 32.47
CA VAL A 97 36.10 -0.04 31.18
C VAL A 97 34.61 0.36 31.33
N GLY A 98 34.30 1.20 32.32
CA GLY A 98 32.93 1.60 32.66
C GLY A 98 32.27 2.54 31.64
N GLY A 99 33.04 3.20 30.76
CA GLY A 99 32.48 3.97 29.65
C GLY A 99 32.18 3.13 28.41
N VAL A 100 32.94 2.06 28.19
CA VAL A 100 32.80 1.21 26.99
C VAL A 100 31.82 0.05 27.24
N VAL A 101 31.79 -0.54 28.44
CA VAL A 101 30.85 -1.63 28.75
C VAL A 101 29.40 -1.14 28.80
N GLN A 102 29.15 0.09 29.27
CA GLN A 102 27.80 0.67 29.30
C GLN A 102 27.28 1.02 27.89
N GLU A 103 28.16 1.45 26.99
CA GLU A 103 27.82 1.76 25.59
C GLU A 103 27.53 0.48 24.78
N TYR A 104 28.21 -0.65 25.06
CA TYR A 104 27.89 -1.95 24.45
C TYR A 104 26.55 -2.53 24.93
N ASP A 105 26.18 -2.29 26.18
CA ASP A 105 24.89 -2.71 26.75
C ASP A 105 23.71 -1.92 26.15
N GLU A 106 23.85 -0.59 26.03
CA GLU A 106 22.85 0.25 25.37
C GLU A 106 22.69 -0.07 23.87
N LEU A 107 23.77 -0.41 23.18
CA LEU A 107 23.71 -0.83 21.77
C LEU A 107 23.01 -2.17 21.57
N ALA A 108 23.16 -3.12 22.50
CA ALA A 108 22.45 -4.40 22.45
C ALA A 108 20.94 -4.23 22.64
N VAL A 109 20.54 -3.40 23.62
CA VAL A 109 19.13 -3.07 23.85
C VAL A 109 18.50 -2.38 22.63
N LEU A 110 19.24 -1.48 21.97
CA LEU A 110 18.76 -0.85 20.74
C LEU A 110 18.61 -1.86 19.59
N ASP A 111 19.52 -2.83 19.46
CA ASP A 111 19.41 -3.87 18.43
C ASP A 111 18.21 -4.79 18.70
N GLU A 112 17.97 -5.18 19.95
CA GLU A 112 16.80 -5.95 20.35
C GLU A 112 15.50 -5.20 20.04
N ILE A 113 15.40 -3.91 20.39
CA ILE A 113 14.24 -3.07 20.05
C ILE A 113 14.06 -2.99 18.53
N GLN A 114 15.14 -2.83 17.76
CA GLN A 114 15.05 -2.80 16.31
C GLN A 114 14.57 -4.14 15.73
N GLN A 115 15.04 -5.28 16.27
CA GLN A 115 14.59 -6.60 15.87
C GLN A 115 13.11 -6.83 16.19
N GLU A 116 12.65 -6.43 17.38
CA GLU A 116 11.25 -6.50 17.77
C GLU A 116 10.36 -5.68 16.83
N LEU A 117 10.74 -4.43 16.54
CA LEU A 117 10.00 -3.57 15.61
C LEU A 117 9.90 -4.18 14.21
N MET A 118 11.01 -4.71 13.68
CA MET A 118 10.98 -5.40 12.39
C MET A 118 10.08 -6.64 12.41
N SER A 119 10.10 -7.40 13.50
CA SER A 119 9.25 -8.58 13.65
C SER A 119 7.76 -8.20 13.69
N HIS A 120 7.41 -7.10 14.35
CA HIS A 120 6.05 -6.57 14.40
C HIS A 120 5.59 -6.08 13.02
N GLU A 121 6.44 -5.33 12.29
CA GLU A 121 6.11 -4.89 10.94
C GLU A 121 5.84 -6.08 10.01
N ILE A 122 6.69 -7.11 10.05
CA ILE A 122 6.50 -8.33 9.27
C ILE A 122 5.21 -9.06 9.67
N SER A 123 4.93 -9.17 10.96
CA SER A 123 3.71 -9.82 11.47
C SER A 123 2.45 -9.10 10.99
N ILE A 124 2.43 -7.77 11.03
CA ILE A 124 1.30 -6.94 10.56
C ILE A 124 1.06 -7.17 9.07
N ILE A 125 2.13 -7.19 8.27
CA ILE A 125 2.03 -7.44 6.82
C ILE A 125 1.46 -8.83 6.56
N GLN A 126 1.96 -9.86 7.25
CA GLN A 126 1.48 -11.23 7.09
C GLN A 126 0.02 -11.40 7.50
N GLU A 127 -0.43 -10.72 8.55
CA GLU A 127 -1.83 -10.70 8.95
C GLU A 127 -2.70 -10.05 7.86
N TYR A 128 -2.26 -8.91 7.33
CA TYR A 128 -2.96 -8.22 6.25
C TYR A 128 -3.07 -9.08 4.99
N GLU A 129 -1.98 -9.72 4.56
CA GLU A 129 -1.98 -10.62 3.40
C GLU A 129 -2.94 -11.80 3.60
N ARG A 130 -2.97 -12.35 4.82
CA ARG A 130 -3.89 -13.44 5.17
C ARG A 130 -5.34 -12.99 5.16
N ASN A 131 -5.64 -11.81 5.70
CA ASN A 131 -6.98 -11.21 5.63
C ASN A 131 -7.41 -10.95 4.18
N LEU A 132 -6.52 -10.41 3.35
CA LEU A 132 -6.80 -10.18 1.94
C LEU A 132 -7.09 -11.50 1.20
N GLN A 133 -6.37 -12.57 1.53
CA GLN A 133 -6.63 -13.88 0.95
C GLN A 133 -8.00 -14.42 1.37
N LEU A 134 -8.41 -14.21 2.62
CA LEU A 134 -9.74 -14.58 3.11
C LEU A 134 -10.85 -13.77 2.45
N GLU A 135 -10.66 -12.45 2.30
CA GLU A 135 -11.61 -11.58 1.58
C GLU A 135 -11.76 -12.03 0.12
N GLN A 136 -10.65 -12.33 -0.56
CA GLN A 136 -10.68 -12.84 -1.92
C GLN A 136 -11.41 -14.18 -2.01
N GLN A 137 -11.15 -15.10 -1.07
CA GLN A 137 -11.84 -16.39 -1.02
C GLN A 137 -13.34 -16.22 -0.78
N TYR A 138 -13.72 -15.30 0.12
CA TYR A 138 -15.12 -14.98 0.37
C TYR A 138 -15.80 -14.42 -0.89
N LEU A 139 -15.20 -13.43 -1.55
CA LEU A 139 -15.73 -12.88 -2.80
C LEU A 139 -15.83 -13.94 -3.89
N SER A 140 -14.80 -14.78 -4.05
CA SER A 140 -14.81 -15.90 -4.99
C SER A 140 -15.95 -16.86 -4.70
N SER A 141 -16.17 -17.25 -3.43
CA SER A 141 -17.29 -18.13 -3.06
C SER A 141 -18.66 -17.52 -3.36
N VAL A 142 -18.85 -16.22 -3.08
CA VAL A 142 -20.10 -15.51 -3.40
C VAL A 142 -20.32 -15.44 -4.92
N VAL A 143 -19.25 -15.28 -5.70
CA VAL A 143 -19.34 -15.27 -7.18
C VAL A 143 -19.63 -16.68 -7.72
N GLU A 144 -19.00 -17.72 -7.18
CA GLU A 144 -19.28 -19.13 -7.52
C GLU A 144 -20.74 -19.50 -7.21
N ASP A 145 -21.28 -19.04 -6.08
CA ASP A 145 -22.70 -19.21 -5.75
C ASP A 145 -23.63 -18.48 -6.75
N MET A 146 -23.12 -17.45 -7.44
CA MET A 146 -23.80 -16.70 -8.49
C MET A 146 -23.54 -17.21 -9.92
N GLU A 147 -22.69 -18.24 -10.13
CA GLU A 147 -22.19 -18.66 -11.47
C GLU A 147 -23.22 -19.32 -12.39
N HIS A 148 -24.46 -19.48 -11.94
CA HIS A 148 -25.54 -19.81 -12.86
C HIS A 148 -25.83 -18.56 -13.70
N MET A 149 -25.44 -18.56 -14.98
CA MET A 149 -25.61 -17.46 -15.96
C MET A 149 -27.06 -16.94 -15.98
N HIS A 150 -27.38 -16.02 -15.08
CA HIS A 150 -28.69 -15.44 -14.92
C HIS A 150 -28.67 -14.02 -15.47
N VAL A 151 -29.33 -13.82 -16.61
CA VAL A 151 -29.46 -12.50 -17.21
C VAL A 151 -30.40 -11.66 -16.34
N ILE A 152 -29.88 -10.63 -15.68
CA ILE A 152 -30.69 -9.70 -14.88
C ILE A 152 -31.65 -8.95 -15.82
N CYS A 153 -32.91 -8.83 -15.41
CA CYS A 153 -33.93 -8.14 -16.19
C CYS A 153 -33.57 -6.66 -16.37
N PRO A 154 -33.42 -6.17 -17.61
CA PRO A 154 -32.99 -4.81 -17.88
C PRO A 154 -34.06 -3.74 -17.61
N ILE A 155 -35.28 -4.14 -17.24
CA ILE A 155 -36.39 -3.24 -16.92
C ILE A 155 -36.51 -3.01 -15.43
N CYS A 156 -36.52 -4.08 -14.63
CA CYS A 156 -36.67 -3.95 -13.18
C CYS A 156 -35.35 -3.91 -12.44
N HIS A 157 -34.25 -4.41 -13.03
CA HIS A 157 -32.93 -4.53 -12.39
C HIS A 157 -32.91 -5.38 -11.10
N MET A 158 -34.00 -6.07 -10.77
CA MET A 158 -34.17 -6.81 -9.52
C MET A 158 -34.26 -8.33 -9.70
N ASN A 159 -34.85 -8.78 -10.81
CA ASN A 159 -35.14 -10.20 -11.03
C ASN A 159 -34.36 -10.75 -12.23
N ASN A 160 -34.05 -12.03 -12.20
CA ASN A 160 -33.46 -12.75 -13.32
C ASN A 160 -34.52 -13.07 -14.39
N LEU A 161 -34.12 -13.03 -15.66
CA LEU A 161 -34.97 -13.42 -16.78
C LEU A 161 -35.15 -14.94 -16.80
N SER A 162 -36.39 -15.38 -16.89
CA SER A 162 -36.76 -16.77 -17.19
C SER A 162 -36.75 -16.96 -18.70
N ILE A 163 -35.71 -17.65 -19.21
CA ILE A 163 -35.47 -17.85 -20.63
C ILE A 163 -35.86 -19.28 -20.99
N ASN A 164 -36.95 -19.42 -21.74
CA ASN A 164 -37.37 -20.66 -22.35
C ASN A 164 -37.11 -20.63 -23.86
N SER A 165 -37.14 -21.79 -24.50
CA SER A 165 -36.86 -21.95 -25.95
C SER A 165 -37.75 -21.11 -26.88
N CYS A 166 -38.86 -20.53 -26.40
CA CYS A 166 -39.74 -19.72 -27.25
C CYS A 166 -40.13 -18.38 -26.61
N PHE A 167 -39.73 -18.10 -25.37
CA PHE A 167 -40.09 -16.85 -24.71
C PHE A 167 -39.14 -16.49 -23.57
N VAL A 168 -39.02 -15.20 -23.33
CA VAL A 168 -38.27 -14.60 -22.24
C VAL A 168 -39.24 -13.86 -21.34
N SER A 169 -39.23 -14.12 -20.03
CA SER A 169 -40.17 -13.50 -19.10
C SER A 169 -39.52 -13.05 -17.79
N CYS A 170 -40.16 -12.10 -17.11
CA CYS A 170 -39.77 -11.60 -15.79
C CYS A 170 -41.01 -11.33 -14.94
N PRO A 171 -40.98 -11.58 -13.62
CA PRO A 171 -42.07 -11.22 -12.70
C PRO A 171 -42.48 -9.74 -12.72
N CYS A 172 -41.62 -8.85 -13.24
CA CYS A 172 -41.95 -7.43 -13.40
C CYS A 172 -42.93 -7.13 -14.56
N GLY A 173 -43.38 -8.16 -15.30
CA GLY A 173 -44.28 -8.02 -16.43
C GLY A 173 -43.60 -7.98 -17.80
N LEU A 174 -42.27 -8.17 -17.87
CA LEU A 174 -41.59 -8.40 -19.14
C LEU A 174 -41.99 -9.78 -19.68
N HIS A 175 -42.48 -9.81 -20.91
CA HIS A 175 -42.71 -11.03 -21.65
C HIS A 175 -42.33 -10.75 -23.10
N ILE A 176 -41.47 -11.55 -23.71
CA ILE A 176 -41.05 -11.43 -25.11
C ILE A 176 -41.19 -12.81 -25.73
N SER A 177 -41.96 -12.95 -26.80
CA SER A 177 -42.06 -14.19 -27.54
C SER A 177 -41.00 -14.22 -28.64
N THR A 178 -40.11 -15.21 -28.61
CA THR A 178 -39.07 -15.40 -29.62
C THR A 178 -39.51 -16.50 -30.58
N LYS A 179 -39.49 -16.24 -31.89
CA LYS A 179 -39.87 -17.24 -32.92
C LYS A 179 -38.87 -18.41 -33.04
N ARG A 180 -37.72 -18.35 -32.36
CA ARG A 180 -36.65 -19.36 -32.32
C ARG A 180 -36.13 -19.54 -30.90
N SER A 181 -35.46 -20.66 -30.64
CA SER A 181 -34.71 -20.95 -29.42
C SER A 181 -33.58 -19.96 -29.21
N VAL A 182 -33.77 -19.05 -28.24
CA VAL A 182 -32.74 -18.15 -27.74
C VAL A 182 -32.14 -18.78 -26.49
N THR A 183 -30.82 -18.99 -26.48
CA THR A 183 -30.10 -19.40 -25.28
C THR A 183 -29.79 -18.19 -24.40
N PRO A 184 -29.63 -18.37 -23.08
CA PRO A 184 -29.22 -17.30 -22.17
C PRO A 184 -27.99 -16.54 -22.63
N ASP A 185 -26.96 -17.25 -23.12
CA ASP A 185 -25.69 -16.65 -23.56
C ASP A 185 -25.87 -15.72 -24.77
N VAL A 186 -26.72 -16.12 -25.72
CA VAL A 186 -26.99 -15.30 -26.91
C VAL A 186 -27.75 -14.04 -26.52
N LEU A 187 -28.72 -14.14 -25.61
CA LEU A 187 -29.44 -12.97 -25.11
C LEU A 187 -28.51 -12.03 -24.35
N GLN A 188 -27.66 -12.58 -23.49
CA GLN A 188 -26.67 -11.83 -22.71
C GLN A 188 -25.72 -11.05 -23.61
N HIS A 189 -25.07 -11.75 -24.55
CA HIS A 189 -24.14 -11.12 -25.50
C HIS A 189 -24.84 -10.04 -26.33
N LEU A 190 -26.11 -10.24 -26.73
CA LEU A 190 -26.86 -9.22 -27.47
C LEU A 190 -27.12 -7.96 -26.62
N LEU A 191 -27.49 -8.12 -25.35
CA LEU A 191 -27.70 -6.99 -24.44
C LEU A 191 -26.37 -6.26 -24.15
N GLU A 192 -25.32 -7.00 -23.82
CA GLU A 192 -23.99 -6.46 -23.52
C GLU A 192 -23.40 -5.69 -24.71
N SER A 193 -23.48 -6.26 -25.91
CA SER A 193 -22.98 -5.62 -27.12
C SER A 193 -23.69 -4.29 -27.39
N ARG A 194 -25.02 -4.24 -27.21
CA ARG A 194 -25.80 -3.01 -27.45
C ARG A 194 -25.60 -1.95 -26.38
N VAL A 195 -25.47 -2.35 -25.13
CA VAL A 195 -25.13 -1.41 -24.05
C VAL A 195 -23.72 -0.86 -24.23
N SER A 196 -22.78 -1.69 -24.68
CA SER A 196 -21.39 -1.28 -24.93
C SER A 196 -21.29 -0.31 -26.11
N GLU A 197 -21.97 -0.59 -27.22
CA GLU A 197 -22.07 0.31 -28.39
C GLU A 197 -22.65 1.68 -28.01
N HIS A 198 -23.69 1.70 -27.16
CA HIS A 198 -24.23 2.95 -26.62
C HIS A 198 -23.23 3.68 -25.71
N ARG A 199 -22.47 2.95 -24.88
CA ARG A 199 -21.49 3.54 -23.97
C ARG A 199 -20.32 4.23 -24.68
N GLU A 200 -19.97 3.79 -25.89
CA GLU A 200 -18.96 4.45 -26.73
C GLU A 200 -19.38 5.86 -27.14
N THR A 201 -20.70 6.10 -27.26
CA THR A 201 -21.26 7.37 -27.77
C THR A 201 -21.97 8.19 -26.70
N CYS A 202 -22.27 7.61 -25.54
CA CYS A 202 -23.04 8.26 -24.48
C CYS A 202 -22.60 7.80 -23.07
N LEU A 203 -22.46 8.76 -22.14
CA LEU A 203 -22.12 8.50 -20.73
C LEU A 203 -23.35 8.19 -19.85
N GLN A 204 -24.57 8.32 -20.38
CA GLN A 204 -25.80 8.05 -19.65
C GLN A 204 -26.20 6.58 -19.77
N SER A 205 -26.80 6.03 -18.72
CA SER A 205 -27.33 4.67 -18.75
C SER A 205 -28.52 4.59 -19.72
N PRO A 206 -28.55 3.58 -20.59
CA PRO A 206 -29.70 3.36 -21.46
C PRO A 206 -30.92 2.89 -20.65
N VAL A 207 -32.09 3.33 -21.06
CA VAL A 207 -33.40 2.97 -20.49
C VAL A 207 -34.07 1.94 -21.38
N PHE A 208 -34.46 0.82 -20.78
CA PHE A 208 -35.19 -0.25 -21.47
C PHE A 208 -36.69 -0.07 -21.32
N SER A 209 -37.44 -0.34 -22.41
CA SER A 209 -38.90 -0.26 -22.42
C SER A 209 -39.50 -1.33 -23.31
N ILE A 210 -40.77 -1.64 -23.09
CA ILE A 210 -41.54 -2.60 -23.89
C ILE A 210 -42.56 -1.82 -24.69
N ALA A 211 -42.63 -2.03 -26.01
CA ALA A 211 -43.76 -1.56 -26.80
C ALA A 211 -44.55 -2.76 -27.36
N PRO A 212 -45.90 -2.71 -27.34
CA PRO A 212 -46.72 -3.70 -28.01
C PRO A 212 -46.49 -3.59 -29.53
N GLY A 213 -45.92 -4.62 -30.13
CA GLY A 213 -45.71 -4.68 -31.58
C GLY A 213 -47.05 -4.81 -32.32
N ALA A 214 -47.12 -4.23 -33.51
CA ALA A 214 -48.32 -4.22 -34.37
C ALA A 214 -48.86 -5.61 -34.76
N GLU A 215 -48.12 -6.71 -34.50
CA GLU A 215 -48.51 -8.08 -34.84
C GLU A 215 -48.31 -9.11 -33.70
N ARG A 216 -48.70 -8.76 -32.47
CA ARG A 216 -48.87 -9.66 -31.29
C ARG A 216 -47.64 -10.10 -30.47
N SER A 217 -46.41 -9.72 -30.81
CA SER A 217 -45.26 -9.94 -29.90
C SER A 217 -44.72 -8.61 -29.35
N PRO A 218 -44.72 -8.39 -28.02
CA PRO A 218 -44.05 -7.25 -27.40
C PRO A 218 -42.53 -7.27 -27.68
N SER A 219 -41.99 -6.11 -28.08
CA SER A 219 -40.56 -5.94 -28.39
C SER A 219 -39.87 -5.11 -27.32
N LEU A 220 -38.61 -5.45 -27.01
CA LEU A 220 -37.75 -4.72 -26.07
C LEU A 220 -36.99 -3.62 -26.81
N PHE A 221 -37.08 -2.39 -26.31
CA PHE A 221 -36.43 -1.21 -26.85
C PHE A 221 -35.41 -0.66 -25.87
N ILE A 222 -34.32 -0.11 -26.42
CA ILE A 222 -33.30 0.64 -25.69
C ILE A 222 -33.43 2.11 -26.10
N SER A 223 -33.46 3.01 -25.11
CA SER A 223 -33.64 4.45 -25.33
C SER A 223 -32.68 5.24 -24.45
N CYS A 224 -32.31 6.45 -24.86
CA CYS A 224 -31.44 7.32 -24.06
C CYS A 224 -32.17 8.63 -23.76
N LYS A 225 -32.15 9.07 -22.49
CA LYS A 225 -32.64 10.40 -22.09
C LYS A 225 -31.58 11.45 -22.41
N VAL A 226 -31.36 11.73 -23.69
CA VAL A 226 -30.41 12.76 -24.11
C VAL A 226 -30.98 14.15 -23.75
N ARG A 227 -30.36 14.84 -22.79
CA ARG A 227 -30.40 16.31 -22.73
C ARG A 227 -29.12 16.84 -23.38
N HIS A 228 -29.13 17.07 -24.69
CA HIS A 228 -28.02 17.78 -25.33
C HIS A 228 -28.52 18.93 -26.21
N GLY A 229 -28.14 20.14 -25.80
CA GLY A 229 -28.29 21.39 -26.55
C GLY A 229 -27.29 21.54 -27.70
N ARG A 230 -27.20 20.53 -28.58
CA ARG A 230 -26.67 20.69 -29.95
C ARG A 230 -27.29 19.62 -30.86
N ASN A 231 -28.16 20.12 -31.75
CA ASN A 231 -28.71 19.54 -32.98
C ASN A 231 -29.34 18.11 -32.95
N PRO A 232 -30.68 17.98 -32.94
CA PRO A 232 -31.40 16.73 -32.68
C PRO A 232 -31.88 15.95 -33.93
N ALA A 233 -31.20 16.01 -35.08
CA ALA A 233 -31.73 15.45 -36.34
C ALA A 233 -30.84 14.43 -37.07
N GLY A 234 -29.65 14.08 -36.55
CA GLY A 234 -28.67 13.26 -37.27
C GLY A 234 -28.65 11.77 -36.92
N ASP A 235 -28.46 11.42 -35.64
CA ASP A 235 -27.81 10.14 -35.34
C ASP A 235 -28.62 9.15 -34.49
N TRP A 236 -29.87 9.47 -34.12
CA TRP A 236 -30.62 8.67 -33.12
C TRP A 236 -31.71 7.77 -33.69
N CYS A 237 -31.85 7.68 -35.02
CA CYS A 237 -32.80 6.74 -35.66
C CYS A 237 -32.16 5.41 -36.11
N SER A 238 -30.84 5.27 -36.14
CA SER A 238 -30.20 4.04 -36.65
C SER A 238 -30.09 2.90 -35.63
N ALA A 239 -29.97 3.19 -34.32
CA ALA A 239 -29.86 2.15 -33.29
C ALA A 239 -31.21 1.54 -32.89
N LEU A 240 -32.31 2.29 -33.01
CA LEU A 240 -33.67 1.85 -32.66
C LEU A 240 -34.23 0.73 -33.57
N MET A 241 -33.62 0.51 -34.75
CA MET A 241 -34.09 -0.50 -35.72
C MET A 241 -33.27 -1.80 -35.75
N GLN A 242 -32.14 -1.90 -35.03
CA GLN A 242 -31.20 -3.01 -35.26
C GLN A 242 -31.38 -4.24 -34.37
N ILE A 243 -31.97 -4.13 -33.17
CA ILE A 243 -32.30 -5.32 -32.37
C ILE A 243 -33.39 -6.14 -33.08
N ILE A 244 -34.37 -5.46 -33.69
CA ILE A 244 -35.42 -6.08 -34.51
C ILE A 244 -34.83 -6.59 -35.83
N GLN A 245 -33.99 -5.82 -36.54
CA GLN A 245 -33.39 -6.29 -37.79
C GLN A 245 -32.41 -7.45 -37.61
N LEU A 246 -31.68 -7.63 -36.50
CA LEU A 246 -30.81 -8.81 -36.34
C LEU A 246 -31.58 -10.07 -35.92
N LEU A 247 -32.63 -9.93 -35.10
CA LEU A 247 -33.53 -11.04 -34.78
C LEU A 247 -34.40 -11.44 -36.00
N MET A 248 -34.63 -10.52 -36.95
CA MET A 248 -35.37 -10.79 -38.19
C MET A 248 -34.50 -11.04 -39.45
N LYS A 249 -33.29 -10.48 -39.62
CA LYS A 249 -32.44 -10.69 -40.82
C LYS A 249 -31.69 -12.01 -40.84
N ARG A 250 -31.52 -12.70 -39.71
CA ARG A 250 -31.07 -14.10 -39.72
C ARG A 250 -32.15 -15.07 -40.26
N ASN A 251 -33.30 -14.54 -40.70
CA ASN A 251 -34.44 -15.27 -41.24
C ASN A 251 -34.49 -15.36 -42.78
N GLU A 252 -33.53 -14.81 -43.54
CA GLU A 252 -33.52 -14.87 -45.01
C GLU A 252 -32.45 -15.78 -45.63
N ARG A 253 -31.67 -16.52 -44.83
CA ARG A 253 -30.90 -17.66 -45.36
C ARG A 253 -31.66 -18.94 -45.08
N GLY A 254 -32.52 -19.30 -46.02
CA GLY A 254 -33.25 -20.57 -46.05
C GLY A 254 -32.32 -21.78 -46.11
N PRO A 255 -32.84 -22.99 -45.89
CA PRO A 255 -32.09 -24.22 -46.08
C PRO A 255 -31.70 -24.34 -47.57
N PHE A 256 -30.41 -24.55 -47.83
CA PHE A 256 -29.99 -25.11 -49.11
C PHE A 256 -30.56 -26.54 -49.18
N ASP A 257 -31.51 -26.74 -50.09
CA ASP A 257 -31.88 -28.06 -50.58
C ASP A 257 -30.62 -28.73 -51.16
N PHE A 258 -30.22 -29.86 -50.58
CA PHE A 258 -29.37 -30.83 -51.24
C PHE A 258 -30.30 -31.85 -51.91
N GLY A 259 -30.55 -31.64 -53.21
CA GLY A 259 -30.84 -32.71 -54.16
C GLY A 259 -29.56 -33.16 -54.84
#